data_AF-A0AAV9KTC0-F1
#
_entry.id   AF-A0AAV9KTC0-F1
#
_cell.length_a   1.000
_cell.length_b   1.000
_cell.length_c   1.000
_cell.angle_alpha   90.00
_cell.angle_beta   90.00
_cell.angle_gamma   90.00
#
_symmetry.space_group_name_H-M   'P 1'
#
loop_
_entity.id
_entity.type
_entity.pdbx_description
1 polymer ?
#
loop_
_entity_poly.entity_id
_entity_poly.type
_entity_poly.pdbx_seq_one_letter_code
_entity_poly.pdbx_strand_id
1 'polypeptide(L)'
;MNLCTWNSAAILKLLWDIDRKKDCIWVQWVRNYYVKQGDISQIWIPKNASWVVRKVLESRDQLVIRKHSHEIIKQQLNRVQHGEKFSTHKIYICLVPLHPKVTWKHLTMYPRIHPRHIFILWSAIQKRLATTERLQKFGISITLIVLFVASTWRLFHI
;
A
#
# COMPACT_ATOMS: atom_id res chain seq x y z
N MET A 1 2.11 -0.16 -6.29
CA MET A 1 0.76 0.12 -5.72
C MET A 1 0.52 -0.89 -4.60
N ASN A 2 0.37 -0.44 -3.34
CA ASN A 2 0.17 -1.37 -2.22
C ASN A 2 -1.34 -1.64 -2.05
N LEU A 3 -1.79 -2.82 -2.47
CA LEU A 3 -3.22 -3.20 -2.45
C LEU A 3 -3.77 -3.18 -1.02
N CYS A 4 -3.00 -3.64 -0.03
CA CYS A 4 -3.41 -3.63 1.36
C CYS A 4 -3.68 -2.20 1.86
N THR A 5 -2.85 -1.23 1.46
CA THR A 5 -3.01 0.18 1.85
C THR A 5 -4.20 0.84 1.16
N TRP A 6 -4.45 0.50 -0.11
CA TRP A 6 -5.67 0.91 -0.81
C TRP A 6 -6.93 0.33 -0.19
N ASN A 7 -6.90 -0.94 0.21
CA ASN A 7 -8.02 -1.57 0.90
C ASN A 7 -8.29 -0.90 2.25
N SER A 8 -7.24 -0.65 3.06
CA SER A 8 -7.37 0.14 4.28
C SER A 8 -7.98 1.52 4.02
N ALA A 9 -7.57 2.21 2.95
CA ALA A 9 -8.13 3.50 2.57
C ALA A 9 -9.63 3.43 2.22
N ALA A 10 -10.05 2.36 1.55
CA ALA A 10 -11.45 2.12 1.21
C ALA A 10 -12.28 1.79 2.45
N ILE A 11 -11.77 0.98 3.38
CA ILE A 11 -12.44 0.66 4.64
C ILE A 11 -12.64 1.92 5.49
N LEU A 12 -11.62 2.79 5.56
CA LEU A 12 -11.72 4.07 6.25
C LEU A 12 -12.74 5.03 5.61
N LYS A 13 -12.97 4.91 4.29
CA LYS A 13 -14.06 5.65 3.62
C LYS A 13 -15.42 5.21 4.14
N LEU A 14 -15.63 3.91 4.32
CA LEU A 14 -16.87 3.39 4.89
C LEU A 14 -17.05 3.86 6.34
N LEU A 15 -15.97 3.89 7.12
CA LEU A 15 -16.00 4.43 8.47
C LEU A 15 -16.43 5.91 8.48
N TRP A 16 -15.91 6.72 7.56
CA TRP A 16 -16.30 8.13 7.42
C TRP A 16 -17.75 8.30 6.96
N ASP A 17 -18.23 7.47 6.03
CA ASP A 17 -19.64 7.48 5.61
C ASP A 17 -20.58 7.20 6.81
N ILE A 18 -20.19 6.32 7.73
CA ILE A 18 -20.95 6.04 8.97
C ILE A 18 -20.90 7.23 9.93
N ASP A 19 -19.74 7.87 10.10
CA ASP A 19 -19.57 9.05 10.96
C ASP A 19 -20.42 10.23 10.49
N ARG A 20 -20.44 10.48 9.18
CA ARG A 20 -21.21 11.55 8.54
C ARG A 20 -22.70 11.25 8.40
N LYS A 21 -23.16 10.09 8.87
CA LYS A 21 -24.56 9.66 8.74
C LYS A 21 -25.04 9.74 7.29
N LYS A 22 -24.21 9.30 6.36
CA LYS A 22 -24.56 9.32 4.93
C LYS A 22 -25.89 8.62 4.71
N ASP A 23 -26.76 9.23 3.91
CA ASP A 23 -28.08 8.71 3.61
C ASP A 23 -28.00 7.53 2.64
N CYS A 24 -27.66 6.36 3.18
CA CYS A 24 -27.86 5.09 2.51
C CYS A 24 -28.29 4.01 3.51
N ILE A 25 -29.06 3.04 3.01
CA ILE A 25 -29.69 1.98 3.81
C ILE A 25 -28.65 1.25 4.67
N TRP A 26 -27.49 0.93 4.10
CA TRP A 26 -26.44 0.22 4.83
C TRP A 26 -25.89 1.03 6.01
N VAL A 27 -25.63 2.34 5.83
CA VAL A 27 -25.16 3.22 6.92
C VAL A 27 -26.23 3.39 7.99
N GLN A 28 -27.48 3.61 7.59
CA GLN A 28 -28.61 3.73 8.52
C GLN A 28 -28.80 2.45 9.34
N TRP A 29 -28.70 1.29 8.71
CA TRP A 29 -28.80 -0.01 9.37
C TRP A 29 -27.65 -0.23 10.37
N VAL A 30 -26.41 0.00 9.96
CA VAL A 30 -25.23 -0.12 10.85
C VAL A 30 -25.36 0.83 12.04
N ARG A 31 -25.82 2.07 11.80
CA ARG A 31 -26.01 3.04 12.86
C ARG A 31 -27.11 2.62 13.82
N ASN A 32 -28.29 2.26 13.36
CA ASN A 32 -29.40 1.91 14.24
C ASN A 32 -29.11 0.63 15.05
N TYR A 33 -28.46 -0.35 14.45
CA TYR A 33 -28.23 -1.64 15.10
C TYR A 33 -27.02 -1.64 16.03
N TYR A 34 -25.87 -1.12 15.60
CA TYR A 34 -24.61 -1.20 16.35
C TYR A 34 -24.24 0.09 17.08
N VAL A 35 -24.39 1.24 16.43
CA VAL A 35 -23.95 2.54 16.96
C VAL A 35 -25.00 3.13 17.92
N LYS A 36 -26.27 2.88 17.64
CA LYS A 36 -27.44 3.49 18.27
C LYS A 36 -27.27 5.02 18.27
N GLN A 37 -27.08 5.62 19.45
CA GLN A 37 -26.85 7.06 19.64
C GLN A 37 -25.40 7.41 20.03
N GLY A 38 -24.52 6.41 20.13
CA GLY A 38 -23.15 6.60 20.58
C GLY A 38 -22.19 7.18 19.53
N ASP A 39 -21.05 7.66 20.00
CA ASP A 39 -19.94 8.06 19.14
C ASP A 39 -19.15 6.83 18.67
N ILE A 40 -18.79 6.78 17.38
CA ILE A 40 -18.07 5.65 16.75
C ILE A 40 -16.72 5.36 17.42
N SER A 41 -16.10 6.38 18.02
CA SER A 41 -14.85 6.26 18.77
C SER A 41 -14.98 5.53 20.10
N GLN A 42 -16.16 5.50 20.71
CA GLN A 42 -16.38 4.94 22.06
C GLN A 42 -17.07 3.59 22.06
N ILE A 43 -17.59 3.15 20.90
CA ILE A 43 -18.36 1.91 20.80
C ILE A 43 -17.45 0.68 20.89
N TRP A 44 -17.80 -0.25 21.77
CA TRP A 44 -17.21 -1.58 21.80
C TRP A 44 -17.57 -2.36 20.54
N ILE A 45 -16.59 -3.04 19.93
CA ILE A 45 -16.80 -3.80 18.70
C ILE A 45 -17.63 -5.06 19.03
N PRO A 46 -18.88 -5.17 18.55
CA PRO A 46 -19.75 -6.27 18.89
C PRO A 46 -19.23 -7.58 18.31
N LYS A 47 -19.15 -8.65 19.13
CA LYS A 47 -18.70 -9.97 18.66
C LYS A 47 -19.67 -10.60 17.66
N ASN A 48 -20.95 -10.31 17.81
CA ASN A 48 -22.06 -10.74 16.94
C ASN A 48 -22.19 -9.89 15.66
N ALA A 49 -21.35 -8.87 15.47
CA ALA A 49 -21.36 -8.10 14.23
C ALA A 49 -20.78 -8.91 13.07
N SER A 50 -21.28 -8.65 11.86
CA SER A 50 -20.71 -9.27 10.65
C SER A 50 -19.24 -8.89 10.51
N TRP A 51 -18.45 -9.77 9.91
CA TRP A 51 -17.01 -9.57 9.75
C TRP A 51 -16.68 -8.22 9.08
N VAL A 52 -17.48 -7.81 8.09
CA VAL A 52 -17.31 -6.53 7.39
C VAL A 52 -17.49 -5.35 8.33
N VAL A 53 -18.58 -5.33 9.13
CA VAL A 53 -18.83 -4.23 10.08
C VAL A 53 -17.74 -4.17 11.13
N ARG A 54 -17.30 -5.33 11.65
CA ARG A 54 -16.18 -5.40 12.58
C ARG A 54 -14.92 -4.81 11.98
N LYS A 55 -14.56 -5.16 10.74
CA LYS A 55 -13.39 -4.61 10.05
C LYS A 55 -13.47 -3.11 9.84
N VAL A 56 -14.66 -2.59 9.53
CA VAL A 56 -14.88 -1.14 9.42
C VAL A 56 -14.67 -0.46 10.77
N LEU A 57 -15.26 -0.97 11.85
CA LEU A 57 -15.10 -0.40 13.20
C LEU A 57 -13.66 -0.50 13.71
N GLU A 58 -12.98 -1.64 13.52
CA GLU A 58 -11.57 -1.85 13.87
C GLU A 58 -10.62 -0.92 13.10
N SER A 59 -11.02 -0.41 11.93
CA SER A 59 -10.17 0.47 11.13
C SER A 59 -9.90 1.82 11.81
N ARG A 60 -10.74 2.23 12.76
CA ARG A 60 -10.57 3.48 13.53
C ARG A 60 -9.26 3.48 14.33
N ASP A 61 -8.83 2.32 14.80
CA ASP A 61 -7.62 2.17 15.62
C ASP A 61 -6.35 2.18 14.75
N GLN A 62 -6.46 1.77 13.48
CA GLN A 62 -5.33 1.80 12.53
C GLN A 62 -4.82 3.23 12.27
N LEU A 63 -5.72 4.23 12.36
CA LEU A 63 -5.35 5.64 12.24
C LEU A 63 -4.48 6.12 13.41
N VAL A 64 -4.75 5.60 14.63
CA VAL A 64 -4.02 5.96 15.85
C VAL A 64 -2.63 5.36 15.83
N ILE A 65 -2.52 4.09 15.42
CA ILE A 65 -1.26 3.32 15.46
C ILE A 65 -0.21 3.86 14.47
N ARG A 66 -0.61 4.26 13.25
CA ARG A 66 0.37 4.62 12.19
C ARG A 66 1.02 6.00 12.36
N LYS A 67 0.44 6.89 13.16
CA LYS A 67 0.95 8.27 13.30
C LYS A 67 1.56 8.61 14.67
N HIS A 68 1.60 7.68 15.63
CA HIS A 68 2.07 7.96 16.99
C HIS A 68 1.40 9.22 17.59
N SER A 69 0.17 9.56 17.18
CA SER A 69 -0.54 10.76 17.61
C SER A 69 -1.85 10.33 18.26
N HIS A 70 -2.00 10.63 19.55
CA HIS A 70 -3.24 10.42 20.31
C HIS A 70 -4.29 11.51 20.00
N GLU A 71 -4.31 12.02 18.76
CA GLU A 71 -5.32 12.98 18.35
C GLU A 71 -6.66 12.27 18.09
N ILE A 72 -7.74 12.96 18.45
CA ILE A 72 -9.11 12.46 18.34
C ILE A 72 -9.36 12.01 16.89
N ILE A 73 -9.83 10.77 16.70
CA ILE A 73 -10.11 10.16 15.38
C ILE A 73 -10.87 11.12 14.45
N LYS A 74 -11.81 11.89 15.00
CA LYS A 74 -12.58 12.94 14.31
C LYS A 74 -11.70 14.02 13.66
N GLN A 75 -10.65 14.48 14.33
CA GLN A 75 -9.72 15.49 13.79
C GLN A 75 -8.90 14.95 12.62
N GLN A 76 -8.44 13.70 12.70
CA GLN A 76 -7.73 13.05 11.60
C GLN A 76 -8.64 12.85 10.40
N LEU A 77 -9.89 12.42 10.62
CA LEU A 77 -10.88 12.23 9.56
C LEU A 77 -11.24 13.56 8.87
N ASN A 78 -11.38 14.64 9.63
CA ASN A 78 -11.62 15.98 9.10
C ASN A 78 -10.45 16.50 8.24
N ARG A 79 -9.20 16.17 8.57
CA ARG A 79 -8.02 16.59 7.76
C ARG A 79 -7.99 15.96 6.38
N VAL A 80 -8.66 14.81 6.19
CA VAL A 80 -8.71 14.13 4.88
C VAL A 80 -9.91 14.53 4.02
N GLN A 81 -10.76 15.37 4.57
CA GLN A 81 -11.93 15.90 3.88
C GLN A 81 -11.50 17.01 2.91
N HIS A 82 -12.20 17.12 1.80
CA HIS A 82 -12.12 18.28 0.91
C HIS A 82 -13.54 18.76 0.64
N GLY A 83 -13.95 19.85 1.29
CA GLY A 83 -15.35 20.30 1.28
C GLY A 83 -16.26 19.26 1.93
N GLU A 84 -17.29 18.78 1.24
CA GLU A 84 -18.18 17.70 1.71
C GLU A 84 -17.73 16.29 1.31
N LYS A 85 -16.62 16.16 0.56
CA LYS A 85 -16.23 14.88 -0.07
C LYS A 85 -14.99 14.28 0.58
N PHE A 86 -15.02 12.96 0.72
CA PHE A 86 -13.90 12.17 1.19
C PHE A 86 -12.92 11.85 0.06
N SER A 87 -11.63 12.13 0.27
CA SER A 87 -10.59 11.82 -0.72
C SER A 87 -9.85 10.53 -0.34
N THR A 88 -10.18 9.43 -1.02
CA THR A 88 -9.48 8.14 -0.86
C THR A 88 -7.99 8.26 -1.18
N HIS A 89 -7.63 9.10 -2.17
CA HIS A 89 -6.24 9.36 -2.53
C HIS A 89 -5.44 10.02 -1.40
N LYS A 90 -6.01 11.03 -0.73
CA LYS A 90 -5.36 11.69 0.41
C LYS A 90 -5.15 10.73 1.58
N ILE A 91 -6.13 9.86 1.89
CA ILE A 91 -5.92 8.82 2.92
C ILE A 91 -4.90 7.81 2.49
N TYR A 92 -4.91 7.37 1.24
CA TYR A 92 -3.90 6.46 0.75
C TYR A 92 -2.50 7.06 0.96
N ILE A 93 -2.27 8.31 0.57
CA ILE A 93 -1.00 9.02 0.85
C ILE A 93 -0.71 9.09 2.35
N CYS A 94 -1.71 9.39 3.18
CA CYS A 94 -1.59 9.48 4.63
C CYS A 94 -1.20 8.14 5.29
N LEU A 95 -1.66 7.02 4.72
CA LEU A 95 -1.41 5.67 5.21
C LEU A 95 -0.10 5.08 4.69
N VAL A 96 0.39 5.53 3.54
CA VAL A 96 1.65 5.05 2.95
C VAL A 96 2.81 5.53 3.85
N PRO A 97 3.70 4.64 4.31
CA PRO A 97 4.87 5.06 5.06
C PRO A 97 5.71 6.03 4.22
N LEU A 98 6.24 7.07 4.88
CA LEU A 98 7.12 8.04 4.25
C LEU A 98 8.38 7.33 3.75
N HIS A 99 8.40 7.00 2.46
CA HIS A 99 9.58 6.48 1.80
C HIS A 99 10.48 7.65 1.38
N PRO A 100 11.81 7.54 1.55
CA PRO A 100 12.72 8.55 1.04
C PRO A 100 12.52 8.71 -0.47
N LYS A 101 12.46 9.95 -0.95
CA LYS A 101 12.38 10.22 -2.39
C LYS A 101 13.64 9.69 -3.05
N VAL A 102 13.54 8.59 -3.77
CA VAL A 102 14.66 8.01 -4.50
C VAL A 102 14.90 8.76 -5.81
N THR A 103 16.15 9.18 -6.05
CA THR A 103 16.58 9.90 -7.26
C THR A 103 16.42 9.05 -8.52
N TRP A 104 16.64 7.74 -8.40
CA TRP A 104 16.54 6.79 -9.51
C TRP A 104 15.11 6.47 -9.96
N LYS A 105 14.06 7.03 -9.32
CA LYS A 105 12.66 6.80 -9.77
C LYS A 105 12.47 7.11 -11.25
N HIS A 106 13.16 8.14 -11.75
CA HIS A 106 13.11 8.55 -13.15
C HIS A 106 13.68 7.49 -14.08
N LEU A 107 14.72 6.76 -13.65
CA LEU A 107 15.34 5.70 -14.47
C LEU A 107 14.40 4.51 -14.71
N THR A 108 13.44 4.27 -13.81
CA THR A 108 12.50 3.14 -13.92
C THR A 108 11.13 3.53 -14.48
N MET A 109 10.72 4.80 -14.34
CA MET A 109 9.40 5.29 -14.75
C MET A 109 9.40 6.10 -16.06
N TYR A 110 10.51 6.14 -16.81
CA TYR A 110 10.57 6.86 -18.08
C TYR A 110 9.78 6.11 -19.18
N PRO A 111 8.75 6.72 -19.79
CA PRO A 111 7.84 6.02 -20.70
C PRO A 111 8.46 5.62 -22.04
N ARG A 112 9.64 6.16 -22.40
CA ARG A 112 10.34 5.89 -23.67
C ARG A 112 11.39 4.78 -23.59
N ILE A 113 11.56 4.13 -22.44
CA ILE A 113 12.55 3.05 -22.29
C ILE A 113 11.88 1.72 -22.64
N HIS A 114 12.55 0.89 -23.44
CA HIS A 114 12.02 -0.43 -23.82
C HIS A 114 11.73 -1.28 -22.57
N PRO A 115 10.56 -1.95 -22.45
CA PRO A 115 10.14 -2.69 -21.26
C PRO A 115 11.17 -3.71 -20.75
N ARG A 116 11.93 -4.33 -21.65
CA ARG A 116 13.02 -5.26 -21.31
C ARG A 116 14.09 -4.63 -20.43
N HIS A 117 14.52 -3.40 -20.73
CA HIS A 117 15.57 -2.72 -19.95
C HIS A 117 15.03 -2.25 -18.60
N ILE A 118 13.79 -1.76 -18.55
CA ILE A 118 13.11 -1.42 -17.29
C ILE A 118 13.00 -2.65 -16.39
N PHE A 119 12.62 -3.80 -16.96
CA PHE A 119 12.51 -5.05 -16.20
C PHE A 119 13.85 -5.53 -15.63
N ILE A 120 14.93 -5.46 -16.42
CA ILE A 120 16.28 -5.81 -15.97
C ILE A 120 16.74 -4.85 -14.87
N LEU A 121 16.60 -3.54 -15.08
CA LEU A 121 17.00 -2.51 -14.11
C LEU A 121 16.21 -2.64 -12.79
N TRP A 122 14.89 -2.83 -12.89
CA TRP A 122 14.03 -3.06 -11.73
C TRP A 122 14.42 -4.32 -10.95
N SER A 123 14.70 -5.42 -11.66
CA SER A 123 15.19 -6.66 -11.05
C SER A 123 16.55 -6.47 -10.38
N ALA A 124 17.44 -5.68 -10.98
CA ALA A 124 18.75 -5.35 -10.41
C ALA A 124 18.60 -4.52 -9.12
N ILE A 125 17.75 -3.48 -9.13
CA ILE A 125 17.47 -2.63 -7.96
C ILE A 125 16.91 -3.47 -6.79
N GLN A 126 16.05 -4.45 -7.07
CA GLN A 126 15.52 -5.36 -6.06
C GLN A 126 16.49 -6.47 -5.64
N LYS A 127 17.72 -6.48 -6.16
CA LYS A 127 18.72 -7.56 -5.98
C LYS A 127 18.16 -8.94 -6.38
N ARG A 128 17.21 -8.97 -7.33
CA ARG A 128 16.54 -10.18 -7.85
C ARG A 128 17.15 -10.69 -9.16
N LEU A 129 18.18 -10.01 -9.68
CA LEU A 129 18.94 -10.50 -10.81
C LEU A 129 19.63 -11.83 -10.43
N ALA A 130 19.66 -12.80 -11.34
CA ALA A 130 20.41 -14.03 -11.16
C ALA A 130 21.92 -13.73 -11.33
N THR A 131 22.52 -13.13 -10.31
CA THR A 131 23.98 -12.97 -10.21
C THR A 131 24.61 -14.27 -9.73
N THR A 132 25.87 -14.48 -10.09
CA THR A 132 26.69 -15.64 -9.72
C THR A 132 26.65 -15.91 -8.21
N GLU A 133 26.68 -14.85 -7.38
CA GLU A 133 26.55 -14.94 -5.92
C GLU A 133 25.23 -15.57 -5.45
N ARG A 134 24.11 -15.33 -6.15
CA ARG A 134 22.82 -15.95 -5.81
C ARG A 134 22.76 -17.40 -6.29
N LEU A 135 23.31 -17.71 -7.46
CA LEU A 135 23.37 -19.09 -7.98
C LEU A 135 24.26 -19.97 -7.10
N GLN A 136 25.36 -19.41 -6.59
CA GLN A 136 26.23 -20.07 -5.61
C GLN A 136 25.50 -20.37 -4.29
N LYS A 137 24.63 -19.46 -3.81
CA LYS A 137 23.75 -19.71 -2.65
C LYS A 137 22.74 -20.83 -2.88
N PHE A 138 22.38 -21.12 -4.13
CA PHE A 138 21.53 -22.27 -4.50
C PHE A 138 22.35 -23.55 -4.77
N GLY A 139 23.65 -23.57 -4.47
CA GLY A 139 24.51 -24.76 -4.61
C GLY A 139 25.05 -24.99 -6.03
N ILE A 140 24.88 -24.02 -6.94
CA ILE A 140 25.36 -24.13 -8.32
C ILE A 140 26.75 -23.47 -8.39
N SER A 141 27.80 -24.27 -8.28
CA SER A 141 29.20 -23.83 -8.43
C SER A 141 29.51 -23.58 -9.91
N ILE A 142 29.37 -22.33 -10.37
CA ILE A 142 29.77 -21.93 -11.72
C ILE A 142 31.20 -21.40 -11.66
N THR A 143 32.15 -22.14 -12.22
CA THR A 143 33.53 -21.68 -12.45
C THR A 143 33.51 -20.45 -13.35
N LEU A 144 34.05 -19.34 -12.85
CA LEU A 144 33.99 -17.97 -13.40
C LEU A 144 34.58 -17.74 -14.82
N ILE A 145 34.95 -18.78 -15.56
CA ILE A 145 35.78 -18.66 -16.78
C ILE A 145 34.95 -18.59 -18.07
N VAL A 146 33.72 -19.11 -18.13
CA VAL A 146 33.09 -19.38 -19.45
C VAL A 146 32.15 -18.28 -19.97
N LEU A 147 31.66 -17.35 -19.14
CA LEU A 147 30.63 -16.41 -19.61
C LEU A 147 31.14 -15.11 -20.26
N PHE A 148 32.40 -14.70 -20.04
CA PHE A 148 32.95 -13.50 -20.70
C PHE A 148 33.67 -13.81 -22.02
N VAL A 149 34.23 -15.01 -22.18
CA VAL A 149 34.99 -15.39 -23.39
C VAL A 149 34.06 -15.65 -24.59
N ALA A 150 32.81 -16.07 -24.38
CA ALA A 150 31.89 -16.35 -25.48
C ALA A 150 31.36 -15.10 -26.21
N SER A 151 31.49 -13.90 -25.61
CA SER A 151 30.94 -12.66 -26.20
C SER A 151 31.97 -11.85 -27.00
N THR A 152 33.27 -12.14 -26.87
CA THR A 152 34.34 -11.42 -27.58
C THR A 152 34.98 -12.23 -28.71
N TRP A 153 34.80 -13.55 -28.76
CA TRP A 153 35.36 -14.40 -29.83
C TRP A 153 34.58 -14.36 -31.16
N ARG A 154 33.45 -13.65 -31.24
CA ARG A 154 32.68 -13.51 -32.49
C ARG A 154 32.94 -12.20 -33.25
N LEU A 155 33.99 -11.47 -32.89
CA LEU A 155 34.42 -10.20 -33.55
C LEU A 155 35.85 -10.22 -34.10
N PHE A 156 36.58 -11.35 -34.05
CA PHE A 156 37.97 -11.46 -34.53
C PHE A 156 38.16 -12.64 -35.50
N HIS A 157 37.28 -12.77 -36.49
CA HIS A 157 37.53 -13.61 -37.65
C HIS A 157 36.85 -13.03 -38.90
N ILE A 158 37.40 -11.91 -39.38
CA ILE A 158 37.46 -11.49 -40.78
C ILE A 158 38.91 -11.05 -41.01
#